data_AF-H9FFQ9-F1
#
_entry.id   AF-H9FFQ9-F1
#
_cell.length_a   1.000
_cell.length_b   1.000
_cell.length_c   1.000
_cell.angle_alpha   90.00
_cell.angle_beta   90.00
_cell.angle_gamma   90.00
#
_symmetry.space_group_name_H-M   'P 1'
#
loop_
_entity.id
_entity.type
_entity.pdbx_description
1 polymer ?
#
loop_
_entity_poly.entity_id
_entity_poly.type
_entity_poly.pdbx_seq_one_letter_code
_entity_poly.pdbx_strand_id
1 'polypeptide(L)'
;HISCVTSESEKLLDFLPDRLRAKLLPFQKDGIIFALKRNGRCMVADEMGLGKTIQAIGIAYFYKEEWPLLIVVPSSLRYPWTEEIEKWIPELSPEEINVIQNK
;
A
#
# COMPACT_ATOMS: atom_id res chain seq x y z
N HIS A 1 -2.73 29.18 -8.93
CA HIS A 1 -4.02 28.70 -8.38
C HIS A 1 -4.03 27.21 -7.95
N ILE A 2 -2.87 26.54 -7.75
CA ILE A 2 -2.81 25.07 -7.54
C ILE A 2 -2.82 24.64 -6.05
N SER A 3 -2.63 25.57 -5.11
CA SER A 3 -2.37 25.28 -3.70
C SER A 3 -3.58 24.88 -2.83
N CYS A 4 -4.82 24.99 -3.33
CA CYS A 4 -6.01 24.67 -2.51
C CYS A 4 -6.54 23.24 -2.68
N VAL A 5 -6.21 22.53 -3.77
CA VAL A 5 -6.74 21.18 -4.06
C VAL A 5 -5.93 20.07 -3.36
N THR A 6 -4.66 20.33 -3.06
CA THR A 6 -3.78 19.35 -2.40
C THR A 6 -4.20 19.06 -0.95
N SER A 7 -4.75 20.06 -0.25
CA SER A 7 -5.10 19.99 1.17
C SER A 7 -6.16 18.93 1.50
N GLU A 8 -7.23 18.83 0.71
CA GLU A 8 -8.32 17.87 1.00
C GLU A 8 -7.95 16.43 0.63
N SER A 9 -7.25 16.26 -0.49
CA SER A 9 -6.77 14.94 -0.93
C SER A 9 -5.74 14.36 0.04
N GLU A 10 -4.91 15.18 0.68
CA GLU A 10 -3.96 14.69 1.68
C GLU A 10 -4.63 14.23 2.98
N LYS A 11 -5.73 14.86 3.41
CA LYS A 11 -6.50 14.41 4.58
C LYS A 11 -7.10 13.02 4.40
N LEU A 12 -7.44 12.65 3.16
CA LEU A 12 -7.94 11.30 2.86
C LEU A 12 -6.91 10.20 3.14
N LEU A 13 -5.65 10.54 3.39
CA LEU A 13 -4.56 9.61 3.67
C LEU A 13 -4.13 9.61 5.14
N ASP A 14 -4.84 10.32 6.02
CA ASP A 14 -4.53 10.41 7.45
C ASP A 14 -4.68 9.07 8.19
N PHE A 15 -5.36 8.10 7.57
CA PHE A 15 -5.43 6.73 8.10
C PHE A 15 -4.10 5.98 7.98
N LEU A 16 -3.20 6.37 7.06
CA LEU A 16 -1.93 5.68 6.86
C LEU A 16 -0.95 5.95 8.02
N PRO A 17 -0.08 4.98 8.38
CA PRO A 17 1.04 5.24 9.29
C PRO A 17 1.90 6.39 8.79
N ASP A 18 2.32 7.29 9.68
CA ASP A 18 3.06 8.51 9.31
C ASP A 18 4.30 8.22 8.46
N ARG A 19 5.04 7.15 8.80
CA ARG A 19 6.23 6.72 8.06
C ARG A 19 5.90 6.34 6.61
N LEU A 20 4.80 5.63 6.41
CA LEU A 20 4.31 5.22 5.09
C LEU A 20 3.83 6.46 4.31
N ARG A 21 2.97 7.29 4.92
CA ARG A 21 2.44 8.52 4.32
C ARG A 21 3.53 9.48 3.88
N ALA A 22 4.57 9.66 4.68
CA ALA A 22 5.70 10.54 4.40
C ALA A 22 6.60 10.05 3.25
N LYS A 23 6.63 8.73 2.98
CA LYS A 23 7.45 8.17 1.90
C LYS A 23 6.79 8.23 0.53
N LEU A 24 5.45 8.28 0.48
CA LEU A 24 4.69 8.26 -0.76
C LEU A 24 4.96 9.50 -1.63
N LEU A 25 5.28 9.25 -2.90
CA LEU A 25 5.38 10.29 -3.92
C LEU A 25 3.97 10.82 -4.28
N PRO A 26 3.85 12.06 -4.81
CA PRO A 26 2.55 12.66 -5.11
C PRO A 26 1.64 11.78 -5.99
N PHE A 27 2.17 11.20 -7.07
CA PHE A 27 1.39 10.31 -7.94
C PHE A 27 0.97 9.00 -7.24
N GLN A 28 1.74 8.52 -6.26
CA GLN A 28 1.39 7.32 -5.50
C GLN A 28 0.19 7.61 -4.59
N LYS A 29 0.19 8.78 -3.93
CA LYS A 29 -0.95 9.27 -3.14
C LYS A 29 -2.21 9.35 -4.00
N ASP A 30 -2.09 9.94 -5.20
CA ASP A 30 -3.20 10.03 -6.14
C ASP A 30 -3.74 8.66 -6.55
N GLY A 31 -2.86 7.68 -6.81
CA GLY A 31 -3.30 6.33 -7.16
C GLY A 31 -3.92 5.56 -5.99
N ILE A 32 -3.51 5.80 -4.73
CA ILE A 32 -4.21 5.26 -3.56
C ILE A 32 -5.62 5.83 -3.52
N ILE A 33 -5.77 7.16 -3.58
CA ILE A 33 -7.08 7.83 -3.57
C ILE A 33 -7.96 7.33 -4.73
N PHE A 34 -7.37 7.13 -5.91
CA PHE A 34 -8.05 6.57 -7.07
C PHE A 34 -8.62 5.17 -6.81
N ALA A 35 -7.86 4.31 -6.13
CA ALA A 35 -8.28 2.96 -5.76
C ALA A 35 -9.37 2.98 -4.68
N LEU A 36 -9.24 3.84 -3.66
CA LEU A 36 -10.24 3.98 -2.58
C LEU A 36 -11.60 4.44 -3.11
N LYS A 37 -11.61 5.40 -4.06
CA LYS A 37 -12.82 5.83 -4.78
C LYS A 37 -13.49 4.72 -5.60
N ARG A 38 -12.81 3.60 -5.82
CA ARG A 38 -13.30 2.41 -6.55
C ARG A 38 -13.42 1.18 -5.66
N ASN A 39 -13.55 1.38 -4.35
CA ASN A 39 -13.67 0.29 -3.37
C ASN A 39 -12.51 -0.71 -3.48
N GLY A 40 -11.28 -0.21 -3.65
CA GLY A 40 -10.06 -1.02 -3.73
C GLY A 40 -9.82 -1.69 -5.09
N ARG A 41 -10.78 -1.64 -6.02
CA ARG A 41 -10.67 -2.29 -7.34
C ARG A 41 -9.93 -1.36 -8.32
N CYS A 42 -8.65 -1.65 -8.54
CA CYS A 42 -7.82 -0.88 -9.48
C CYS A 42 -6.72 -1.73 -10.11
N MET A 43 -6.13 -1.23 -11.20
CA MET A 43 -4.90 -1.74 -11.78
C MET A 43 -3.84 -0.64 -11.68
N VAL A 44 -2.78 -0.91 -10.93
CA VAL A 44 -1.62 -0.01 -10.82
C VAL A 44 -0.62 -0.38 -11.91
N ALA A 45 -0.53 0.44 -12.95
CA ALA A 45 0.26 0.17 -14.15
C ALA A 45 1.47 1.11 -14.32
N ASP A 46 1.92 1.75 -13.23
CA ASP A 46 3.08 2.64 -13.24
C ASP A 46 4.35 1.92 -13.72
N GLU A 47 5.34 2.68 -14.21
CA GLU A 47 6.61 2.14 -14.67
C GLU A 47 7.32 1.28 -13.61
N MET A 48 8.15 0.35 -14.08
CA MET A 48 8.95 -0.50 -13.19
C MET A 48 9.91 0.38 -12.37
N GLY A 49 10.03 0.10 -11.07
CA GLY A 49 10.89 0.88 -10.16
C GLY A 49 10.21 2.06 -9.46
N LEU A 50 8.99 2.46 -9.85
CA LEU A 50 8.27 3.58 -9.22
C LEU A 50 7.57 3.25 -7.89
N GLY A 51 7.84 2.08 -7.27
CA GLY A 51 7.29 1.76 -5.96
C GLY A 51 5.81 1.37 -5.94
N LYS A 52 5.36 0.53 -6.88
CA LYS A 52 3.99 -0.01 -6.87
C LYS A 52 3.66 -0.79 -5.59
N THR A 53 4.66 -1.43 -4.97
CA THR A 53 4.48 -2.19 -3.73
C THR A 53 4.02 -1.31 -2.58
N ILE A 54 4.71 -0.18 -2.31
CA ILE A 54 4.35 0.74 -1.22
C ILE A 54 2.96 1.34 -1.43
N GLN A 55 2.56 1.56 -2.68
CA GLN A 55 1.24 2.03 -3.04
C GLN A 55 0.17 0.97 -2.79
N ALA A 56 0.41 -0.28 -3.20
CA ALA A 56 -0.49 -1.41 -2.94
C ALA A 56 -0.66 -1.67 -1.44
N ILE A 57 0.41 -1.57 -0.65
CA ILE A 57 0.37 -1.66 0.81
C ILE A 57 -0.50 -0.53 1.39
N GLY A 58 -0.36 0.70 0.90
CA GLY A 58 -1.20 1.82 1.33
C GLY A 58 -2.69 1.60 1.05
N ILE A 59 -3.03 1.02 -0.11
CA ILE A 59 -4.41 0.63 -0.43
C ILE A 59 -4.89 -0.47 0.52
N ALA A 60 -4.10 -1.52 0.73
CA ALA A 60 -4.46 -2.65 1.59
C ALA A 60 -4.64 -2.24 3.06
N TYR A 61 -3.84 -1.29 3.56
CA TYR A 61 -3.93 -0.79 4.93
C TYR A 61 -5.26 -0.09 5.21
N PHE A 62 -5.87 0.57 4.22
CA PHE A 62 -7.21 1.16 4.37
C PHE A 62 -8.27 0.11 4.75
N TYR A 63 -8.12 -1.11 4.23
CA TYR A 63 -9.03 -2.23 4.42
C TYR A 63 -8.59 -3.17 5.56
N LYS A 64 -7.75 -2.71 6.50
CA LYS A 64 -7.18 -3.57 7.55
C LYS A 64 -8.22 -4.26 8.44
N GLU A 65 -9.38 -3.63 8.66
CA GLU A 65 -10.49 -4.21 9.42
C GLU A 65 -11.21 -5.35 8.66
N GLU A 66 -10.95 -5.50 7.36
CA GLU A 66 -11.54 -6.54 6.50
C GLU A 66 -10.57 -7.70 6.24
N TRP A 67 -9.37 -7.69 6.83
CA TRP A 67 -8.39 -8.74 6.67
C TRP A 67 -8.92 -10.10 7.17
N PRO A 68 -8.51 -11.23 6.56
CA PRO A 68 -7.17 -11.50 6.02
C PRO A 68 -6.88 -10.93 4.61
N LEU A 69 -5.65 -10.43 4.42
CA LEU A 69 -5.12 -9.96 3.13
C LEU A 69 -4.41 -11.11 2.39
N LEU A 70 -4.80 -11.37 1.13
CA LEU A 70 -4.11 -12.32 0.24
C LEU A 70 -3.28 -11.58 -0.81
N ILE A 71 -1.98 -11.86 -0.85
CA ILE A 71 -1.04 -11.28 -1.82
C ILE A 71 -0.49 -12.42 -2.68
N VAL A 72 -0.72 -12.34 -3.99
CA VAL A 72 -0.25 -13.34 -4.96
C VAL A 72 0.87 -12.74 -5.80
N VAL A 73 2.07 -13.31 -5.67
CA VAL A 73 3.29 -12.85 -6.34
C VAL A 73 4.15 -14.02 -6.81
N PRO A 74 5.03 -13.82 -7.82
CA PRO A 74 6.08 -14.78 -8.16
C PRO A 74 6.91 -15.19 -6.93
N SER A 75 7.41 -16.42 -6.91
CA SER A 75 8.13 -16.97 -5.75
C SER A 75 9.33 -16.12 -5.30
N SER A 76 10.04 -15.49 -6.24
CA SER A 76 11.17 -14.60 -5.97
C SER A 76 10.79 -13.31 -5.23
N LEU A 77 9.51 -12.94 -5.22
CA LEU A 77 9.01 -11.71 -4.61
C LEU A 77 8.33 -11.94 -3.26
N ARG A 78 8.19 -13.19 -2.79
CA ARG A 78 7.51 -13.48 -1.52
C ARG A 78 8.20 -12.80 -0.33
N TYR A 79 9.49 -13.02 -0.15
CA TYR A 79 10.25 -12.39 0.95
C TYR A 79 10.37 -10.87 0.82
N PRO A 80 10.66 -10.29 -0.36
CA PRO A 80 10.61 -8.83 -0.53
C PRO A 80 9.27 -8.20 -0.12
N TRP A 81 8.15 -8.89 -0.38
CA TRP A 81 6.84 -8.40 0.06
C TRP A 81 6.66 -8.51 1.57
N THR A 82 7.10 -9.60 2.20
CA THR A 82 7.12 -9.72 3.67
C THR A 82 7.89 -8.56 4.31
N GLU A 83 9.13 -8.30 3.85
CA GLU A 83 9.97 -7.22 4.37
C GLU A 83 9.32 -5.84 4.21
N GLU A 84 8.67 -5.57 3.07
CA GLU A 84 7.99 -4.29 2.85
C GLU A 84 6.74 -4.15 3.73
N ILE A 85 5.99 -5.22 3.97
CA ILE A 85 4.82 -5.19 4.89
C ILE A 85 5.29 -4.88 6.31
N GLU A 86 6.28 -5.60 6.83
CA GLU A 86 6.84 -5.38 8.18
C GLU A 86 7.39 -3.95 8.33
N LYS A 87 8.05 -3.45 7.29
CA LYS A 87 8.64 -2.11 7.28
C LYS A 87 7.61 -0.98 7.32
N TRP A 88 6.48 -1.15 6.62
CA TRP A 88 5.46 -0.11 6.46
C TRP A 88 4.29 -0.23 7.42
N ILE A 89 4.04 -1.44 7.95
CA ILE A 89 2.96 -1.77 8.87
C ILE A 89 3.57 -2.39 10.14
N PRO A 90 4.18 -1.57 11.02
CA PRO A 90 4.89 -2.09 12.20
C PRO A 90 3.95 -2.66 13.28
N GLU A 91 2.65 -2.44 13.14
CA GLU A 91 1.61 -3.04 14.00
C GLU A 91 1.35 -4.52 13.69
N LEU A 92 1.78 -5.01 12.51
CA LEU A 92 1.76 -6.42 12.16
C LEU A 92 2.98 -7.12 12.71
N SER A 93 2.77 -8.16 13.49
CA SER A 93 3.83 -9.04 13.96
C SER A 93 4.29 -9.98 12.82
N PRO A 94 5.59 -10.33 12.72
CA PRO A 94 6.06 -11.28 11.71
C PRO A 94 5.33 -12.63 11.71
N GLU A 95 4.85 -13.06 12.89
CA GLU A 95 4.07 -14.29 13.08
C GLU A 95 2.69 -14.27 12.39
N GLU A 96 2.17 -13.07 12.10
CA GLU A 96 0.89 -12.88 11.40
C GLU A 96 1.05 -13.01 9.88
N ILE A 97 2.29 -12.97 9.37
CA ILE A 97 2.59 -13.04 7.93
C ILE A 97 2.92 -14.48 7.52
N ASN A 98 1.98 -15.11 6.82
CA ASN A 98 2.12 -16.49 6.36
C ASN A 98 2.65 -16.55 4.93
N VAL A 99 3.92 -16.97 4.76
CA VAL A 99 4.52 -17.18 3.43
C VAL A 99 4.35 -18.63 3.00
N ILE A 100 3.48 -18.87 2.03
CA ILE A 100 3.27 -20.20 1.45
C ILE A 100 4.47 -20.55 0.57
N GLN A 101 5.08 -21.72 0.82
CA GLN A 101 6.13 -22.30 -0.01
C GLN A 101 5.59 -23.53 -0.72
N ASN A 102 5.93 -23.70 -2.00
CA ASN A 102 5.71 -24.99 -2.66
C ASN A 102 6.84 -25.90 -2.21
N LYS A 103 6.49 -27.02 -1.56
CA LYS A 103 7.42 -28.11 -1.26
C LYS A 103 7.87 -28.79 -2.55
#